data_AF-A0A7S4IF30-F1
#
_entry.id   AF-A0A7S4IF30-F1
#
_cell.length_a   1.000
_cell.length_b   1.000
_cell.length_c   1.000
_cell.angle_alpha   90.00
_cell.angle_beta   90.00
_cell.angle_gamma   90.00
#
_symmetry.space_group_name_H-M   'P 1'
#
loop_
_entity.id
_entity.type
_entity.pdbx_description
1 polymer ?
#
loop_
_entity_poly.entity_id
_entity_poly.type
_entity_poly.pdbx_seq_one_letter_code
_entity_poly.pdbx_strand_id
1 'polypeptide(L)'
;MLSRLCVCVHCIYFGCWKEKHIIDHFKQTDHTFGIDIVTHNLFCSKCNDIVYDTDYDFNACAQSYRLSLFQEILERGNNQTNIVNHWCPSEREQSIIDAHSI
;
A
#
# COMPACT_ATOMS: atom_id res chain seq x y z
N MET A 1 2.75 -1.22 18.85
CA MET A 1 1.85 -2.10 18.07
C MET A 1 1.10 -1.22 17.08
N LEU A 2 1.39 -1.29 15.78
CA LEU A 2 0.56 -0.61 14.80
C LEU A 2 -0.87 -1.14 14.93
N SER A 3 -1.84 -0.24 15.01
CA SER A 3 -3.23 -0.64 14.95
C SER A 3 -3.51 -1.21 13.56
N ARG A 4 -3.95 -2.47 13.52
CA ARG A 4 -4.31 -3.20 12.30
C ARG A 4 -5.17 -2.31 11.39
N LEU A 5 -4.67 -1.92 10.22
CA LEU A 5 -5.35 -1.03 9.29
C LEU A 5 -6.05 -1.87 8.21
N CYS A 6 -7.30 -1.52 7.91
CA CYS A 6 -8.10 -2.21 6.91
C CYS A 6 -8.58 -1.24 5.85
N VAL A 7 -8.58 -1.70 4.61
CA VAL A 7 -9.14 -0.98 3.45
C VAL A 7 -10.51 -1.52 3.15
N CYS A 8 -11.48 -0.66 2.89
CA CYS A 8 -12.78 -1.09 2.39
C CYS A 8 -12.65 -1.56 0.94
N VAL A 9 -13.26 -2.68 0.58
CA VAL A 9 -13.25 -3.17 -0.83
C VAL A 9 -14.21 -2.35 -1.71
N HIS A 10 -15.19 -1.69 -1.10
CA HIS A 10 -16.26 -1.00 -1.80
C HIS A 10 -15.92 0.47 -2.11
N CYS A 11 -14.93 1.05 -1.42
CA CYS A 11 -14.53 2.45 -1.58
C CYS A 11 -13.09 2.70 -1.08
N ILE A 12 -12.59 3.93 -1.25
CA ILE A 12 -11.22 4.32 -0.87
C ILE A 12 -11.01 4.56 0.64
N TYR A 13 -11.89 4.06 1.50
CA TYR A 13 -11.82 4.30 2.94
C TYR A 13 -10.81 3.37 3.64
N PHE A 14 -10.06 3.93 4.58
CA PHE A 14 -9.13 3.21 5.45
C PHE A 14 -9.56 3.39 6.91
N GLY A 15 -9.64 2.30 7.66
CA GLY A 15 -10.01 2.34 9.07
C GLY A 15 -9.18 1.37 9.90
N CYS A 16 -8.82 1.80 11.12
CA CYS A 16 -8.12 0.91 12.04
C CYS A 16 -9.09 -0.01 12.79
N TRP A 17 -8.58 -1.17 13.19
CA TRP A 17 -9.33 -2.14 13.98
C TRP A 17 -9.46 -1.75 15.44
N LYS A 18 -8.38 -1.19 16.01
CA LYS A 18 -8.25 -0.91 17.44
C LYS A 18 -9.35 0.03 17.95
N GLU A 19 -9.54 1.15 17.26
CA GLU A 19 -10.57 2.14 17.58
C GLU A 19 -11.87 1.91 16.78
N LYS A 20 -12.01 0.73 16.14
CA LYS A 20 -13.21 0.30 15.40
C LYS A 20 -13.62 1.19 14.22
N HIS A 21 -12.76 2.09 13.74
CA HIS A 21 -13.06 2.97 12.60
C HIS A 21 -13.51 2.24 11.33
N ILE A 22 -12.99 1.03 11.07
CA ILE A 22 -13.45 0.22 9.93
C ILE A 22 -14.82 -0.42 10.17
N ILE A 23 -15.11 -0.82 11.41
CA ILE A 23 -16.40 -1.41 11.78
C ILE A 23 -17.51 -0.35 11.72
N ASP A 24 -17.22 0.85 12.21
CA ASP A 24 -18.18 1.96 12.17
C ASP A 24 -18.46 2.40 10.73
N HIS A 25 -17.44 2.42 9.88
CA HIS A 25 -17.60 2.65 8.44
C HIS A 25 -18.59 1.67 7.79
N PHE A 26 -18.44 0.37 8.05
CA PHE A 26 -19.37 -0.64 7.52
C PHE A 26 -20.81 -0.40 7.96
N LYS A 27 -21.03 0.00 9.22
CA LYS A 27 -22.37 0.30 9.74
C LYS A 27 -22.99 1.55 9.11
N GLN A 28 -22.18 2.56 8.80
CA GLN A 28 -22.66 3.84 8.24
C GLN A 28 -22.93 3.76 6.73
N THR A 29 -22.26 2.85 6.03
CA THR A 29 -22.26 2.80 4.55
C THR A 29 -22.89 1.53 3.97
N ASP A 30 -23.30 0.57 4.80
CA ASP A 30 -23.73 -0.78 4.41
C ASP A 30 -22.69 -1.55 3.57
N HIS A 31 -21.41 -1.16 3.67
CA HIS A 31 -20.31 -1.89 3.06
C HIS A 31 -19.99 -3.16 3.87
N THR A 32 -19.70 -4.25 3.17
CA THR A 32 -19.61 -5.58 3.82
C THR A 32 -18.18 -6.10 3.98
N PHE A 33 -17.26 -5.70 3.10
CA PHE A 33 -15.94 -6.31 3.00
C PHE A 33 -14.82 -5.29 3.18
N GLY A 34 -13.76 -5.74 3.86
CA GLY A 34 -12.49 -5.02 3.95
C GLY A 34 -11.31 -5.98 3.95
N ILE A 35 -10.14 -5.48 3.58
CA ILE A 35 -8.89 -6.25 3.52
C ILE A 35 -7.91 -5.67 4.52
N ASP A 36 -7.26 -6.54 5.28
CA ASP A 36 -6.12 -6.17 6.11
C ASP A 36 -4.89 -5.83 5.26
N ILE A 37 -4.28 -4.66 5.46
CA ILE A 37 -3.13 -4.27 4.62
C ILE A 37 -1.84 -5.06 4.92
N VAL A 38 -1.74 -5.71 6.08
CA VAL A 38 -0.53 -6.43 6.50
C VAL A 38 -0.63 -7.89 6.11
N THR A 39 -1.74 -8.53 6.44
CA THR A 39 -1.96 -9.96 6.21
C THR A 39 -2.69 -10.26 4.91
N HIS A 40 -3.27 -9.26 4.25
CA HIS A 40 -4.11 -9.41 3.05
C HIS A 40 -5.36 -10.28 3.25
N ASN A 41 -5.73 -10.54 4.51
CA ASN A 41 -6.92 -11.34 4.83
C ASN A 41 -8.18 -10.55 4.54
N LEU A 42 -9.13 -11.20 3.86
CA LEU A 42 -10.46 -10.66 3.59
C LEU A 42 -11.33 -10.78 4.85
N PHE A 43 -11.91 -9.67 5.29
CA PHE A 43 -12.84 -9.62 6.42
C PHE A 43 -14.26 -9.32 5.94
N CYS A 44 -15.25 -10.02 6.51
CA CYS A 44 -16.66 -9.76 6.32
C CYS A 44 -17.30 -9.18 7.58
N SER A 45 -17.86 -7.97 7.49
CA SER A 45 -18.53 -7.29 8.60
C SER A 45 -19.81 -7.99 9.04
N LYS A 46 -20.52 -8.66 8.12
CA LYS A 46 -21.75 -9.41 8.41
C LYS A 46 -21.50 -10.71 9.15
N CYS A 47 -20.44 -11.44 8.78
CA CYS A 47 -20.00 -12.64 9.50
C CYS A 47 -19.23 -12.30 10.78
N ASN A 48 -18.67 -11.08 10.83
CA ASN A 48 -17.73 -10.65 11.85
C ASN A 48 -16.51 -11.59 11.96
N ASP A 49 -16.02 -12.06 10.82
CA ASP A 49 -14.89 -12.99 10.72
C ASP A 49 -14.10 -12.81 9.42
N ILE A 50 -12.91 -13.43 9.37
CA ILE A 50 -12.12 -13.61 8.15
C ILE A 50 -12.82 -14.61 7.24
N VAL A 51 -12.89 -14.25 5.96
CA VAL A 51 -13.42 -15.12 4.91
C VAL A 51 -12.30 -16.03 4.43
N TYR A 52 -12.55 -17.33 4.47
CA TYR A 52 -11.66 -18.36 3.92
C TYR A 52 -12.28 -18.89 2.64
N ASP A 53 -11.98 -18.22 1.53
CA ASP A 53 -12.46 -18.58 0.21
C ASP A 53 -11.27 -19.07 -0.62
N THR A 54 -11.39 -20.26 -1.19
CA THR A 54 -10.26 -20.93 -1.87
C THR A 54 -9.74 -20.11 -3.05
N ASP A 55 -10.63 -19.47 -3.81
CA ASP A 55 -10.24 -18.67 -4.97
C ASP A 55 -9.58 -17.37 -4.53
N TYR A 56 -10.13 -16.69 -3.51
CA TYR A 56 -9.51 -15.50 -2.95
C TYR A 56 -8.12 -15.82 -2.36
N ASP A 57 -8.02 -16.85 -1.53
CA ASP A 57 -6.78 -17.23 -0.82
C ASP A 57 -5.69 -17.64 -1.82
N PHE A 58 -6.06 -18.37 -2.88
CA PHE A 58 -5.15 -18.72 -3.97
C PHE A 58 -4.61 -17.47 -4.66
N ASN A 59 -5.49 -16.53 -5.02
CA ASN A 59 -5.08 -15.29 -5.66
C ASN A 59 -4.22 -14.41 -4.75
N ALA A 60 -4.58 -14.27 -3.47
CA ALA A 60 -3.80 -13.52 -2.48
C ALA A 60 -2.38 -14.11 -2.30
N CYS A 61 -2.27 -15.44 -2.25
CA CYS A 61 -0.98 -16.13 -2.22
C CYS A 61 -0.17 -15.88 -3.50
N ALA A 62 -0.79 -16.04 -4.67
CA ALA A 62 -0.13 -15.79 -5.95
C ALA A 62 0.38 -14.34 -6.08
N GLN A 63 -0.40 -13.34 -5.64
CA GLN A 63 0.04 -11.94 -5.63
C GLN A 63 1.18 -11.70 -4.64
N SER A 64 1.10 -12.29 -3.45
CA SER A 64 2.19 -12.20 -2.45
C SER A 64 3.50 -12.77 -2.98
N TYR A 65 3.44 -13.91 -3.68
CA TYR A 65 4.59 -14.52 -4.35
C TYR A 65 5.13 -13.65 -5.50
N ARG A 66 4.25 -13.06 -6.31
CA ARG A 66 4.67 -12.12 -7.37
C ARG A 66 5.39 -10.90 -6.79
N LEU A 67 4.91 -10.37 -5.68
CA LEU A 67 5.55 -9.24 -5.00
C LEU A 67 6.92 -9.63 -4.42
N SER A 68 7.06 -10.81 -3.82
CA SER A 68 8.36 -11.27 -3.32
C SER A 68 9.37 -11.43 -4.45
N LEU A 69 8.97 -12.01 -5.59
CA LEU A 69 9.83 -12.09 -6.78
C LEU A 69 10.22 -10.70 -7.30
N PHE A 70 9.27 -9.77 -7.38
CA PHE A 70 9.54 -8.41 -7.83
C PHE A 70 10.52 -7.70 -6.90
N GLN A 71 10.36 -7.84 -5.59
CA GLN A 71 11.27 -7.28 -4.60
C GLN A 71 12.69 -7.86 -4.75
N GLU A 72 12.83 -9.18 -4.90
CA GLU A 72 14.14 -9.79 -5.17
C GLU A 72 14.80 -9.24 -6.43
N ILE A 73 14.04 -9.01 -7.52
CA ILE A 73 14.56 -8.41 -8.75
C ILE A 73 15.06 -6.99 -8.50
N LEU A 74 14.28 -6.17 -7.80
CA LEU A 74 14.66 -4.78 -7.46
C LEU A 74 15.90 -4.74 -6.57
N GLU A 75 15.97 -5.59 -5.56
CA GLU A 75 17.10 -5.69 -4.64
C GLU A 75 18.37 -6.16 -5.36
N ARG A 76 18.26 -7.10 -6.31
CA ARG A 76 19.39 -7.50 -7.17
C ARG A 76 19.91 -6.36 -8.04
N GLY A 77 19.01 -5.49 -8.54
CA GLY A 77 19.37 -4.29 -9.30
C GLY A 77 20.10 -3.24 -8.46
N ASN A 78 19.79 -3.15 -7.16
CA ASN A 78 20.41 -2.21 -6.21
C ASN A 78 21.83 -2.58 -5.76
N ASN A 79 22.37 -3.74 -6.18
CA ASN A 79 23.80 -4.02 -6.01
C ASN A 79 24.68 -3.20 -6.98
N GLN A 80 24.09 -2.53 -7.98
CA GLN A 80 24.68 -1.31 -8.49
C GLN A 80 24.40 -0.24 -7.44
N THR A 81 25.43 0.16 -6.70
CA THR A 81 25.38 1.39 -5.91
C THR A 81 24.84 2.49 -6.80
N ASN A 82 23.57 2.86 -6.60
CA ASN A 82 23.04 4.07 -7.19
C ASN A 82 23.91 5.18 -6.60
N ILE A 83 24.87 5.65 -7.38
CA ILE A 83 25.63 6.85 -7.04
C ILE A 83 24.58 7.94 -7.00
N VAL A 84 24.15 8.30 -5.79
CA VAL A 84 23.31 9.47 -5.58
C VAL A 84 24.19 10.66 -5.90
N ASN A 85 24.24 11.02 -7.18
CA ASN A 85 24.87 12.25 -7.60
C ASN A 85 24.09 13.38 -6.91
N HIS A 86 24.81 14.23 -6.19
CA HIS A 86 24.20 15.45 -5.66
C HIS A 86 23.59 16.21 -6.84
N TRP A 87 22.32 16.58 -6.74
CA TRP A 87 21.70 17.36 -7.79
C TRP A 87 22.48 18.67 -7.95
N CYS A 88 22.81 19.01 -9.20
CA CYS A 88 23.47 20.26 -9.57
C CYS A 88 22.79 20.76 -10.86
N PRO A 89 22.48 22.05 -10.99
CA PRO A 89 21.90 22.60 -12.21
C PRO A 89 22.80 22.33 -13.41
N SER A 90 22.20 22.00 -14.56
CA SER A 90 22.90 22.08 -15.84
C SER A 90 23.29 23.52 -16.16
N GLU A 91 24.24 23.76 -17.07
CA GLU A 91 24.63 25.12 -17.47
C GLU A 91 23.44 25.97 -17.92
N ARG A 92 22.46 25.34 -18.58
CA ARG A 92 21.21 25.99 -18.99
C ARG A 92 20.37 26.40 -17.78
N GLU A 93 20.20 25.50 -16.82
CA GLU A 93 19.44 25.78 -15.60
C GLU A 93 20.15 26.82 -14.72
N GLN A 94 21.48 26.76 -14.62
CA GLN A 94 22.30 27.74 -13.93
C GLN A 94 22.13 29.13 -14.57
N SER A 95 22.14 29.23 -15.90
CA SER A 95 21.91 30.49 -16.62
C SER A 95 20.52 31.08 -16.34
N ILE A 96 19.50 30.23 -16.19
CA ILE A 96 18.14 30.65 -15.84
C ILE A 96 18.09 31.12 -14.39
N ILE A 97 18.74 30.39 -13.48
CA ILE A 97 18.82 30.75 -12.06
C ILE A 97 19.52 32.10 -11.93
N ASP A 98 20.70 32.27 -12.52
CA ASP A 98 21.49 33.50 -12.46
C ASP A 98 20.71 34.70 -13.04
N ALA A 99 19.95 34.49 -14.12
CA ALA A 99 19.13 35.53 -14.74
C ALA A 99 17.91 35.97 -13.90
N HIS A 100 17.47 35.14 -12.94
CA HIS A 100 16.28 35.40 -12.11
C HIS A 100 16.61 35.45 -10.60
N SER A 101 17.90 35.45 -10.24
CA SER A 101 18.36 35.64 -8.87
C SER A 101 18.40 37.13 -8.54
N ILE A 102 17.57 37.56 -7.58
CA ILE A 102 17.46 38.97 -7.14
C ILE A 102 18.62 39.33 -6.20
#